data_AF-A0A2D9I6E8-F1
#
_entry.id   AF-A0A2D9I6E8-F1
#
_cell.length_a   1.000
_cell.length_b   1.000
_cell.length_c   1.000
_cell.angle_alpha   90.00
_cell.angle_beta   90.00
_cell.angle_gamma   90.00
#
_symmetry.space_group_name_H-M   'P 1'
#
loop_
_entity.id
_entity.type
_entity.pdbx_description
1 polymer ?
#
loop_
_entity_poly.entity_id
_entity_poly.type
_entity_poly.pdbx_seq_one_letter_code
_entity_poly.pdbx_strand_id
1 'polypeptide(L)'
;MFNNNHSVQVIANGLQSLTQAELAELDSIITPRAAILLAKAFGPEIGELLGPLLVNDDPKGKADAEEQLRQMMRDPRYWRDRDPQVLNAVSEGFKQLYPEGSAPAV
;
A
#
# COMPACT_ATOMS: atom_id res chain seq x y z
N MET A 1 -14.82 20.81 -10.81
CA MET A 1 -14.29 19.46 -11.07
C MET A 1 -12.81 19.50 -10.70
N PHE A 2 -12.41 18.91 -9.58
CA PHE A 2 -10.99 18.82 -9.22
C PHE A 2 -10.34 17.83 -10.17
N ASN A 3 -9.32 18.28 -10.91
CA ASN A 3 -8.62 17.44 -11.87
C ASN A 3 -7.56 16.64 -11.09
N ASN A 4 -7.88 15.43 -10.66
CA ASN A 4 -7.02 14.55 -9.85
C ASN A 4 -5.59 14.43 -10.42
N ASN A 5 -5.46 14.55 -11.74
CA ASN A 5 -4.20 14.48 -12.45
C ASN A 5 -3.18 15.58 -12.04
N HIS A 6 -3.65 16.78 -11.69
CA HIS A 6 -2.76 17.86 -11.26
C HIS A 6 -2.21 17.62 -9.84
N SER A 7 -3.05 17.13 -8.92
CA SER A 7 -2.66 16.84 -7.54
C SER A 7 -1.63 15.72 -7.47
N VAL A 8 -1.80 14.68 -8.27
CA VAL A 8 -0.85 13.54 -8.34
C VAL A 8 0.50 14.01 -8.89
N GLN A 9 0.52 14.87 -9.91
CA GLN A 9 1.76 15.42 -10.46
C GLN A 9 2.50 16.31 -9.45
N VAL A 10 1.78 17.12 -8.67
CA VAL A 10 2.41 17.93 -7.61
C VAL A 10 3.08 17.03 -6.56
N ILE A 11 2.43 15.95 -6.16
CA ILE A 11 3.00 14.99 -5.19
C ILE A 11 4.22 14.29 -5.81
N ALA A 12 4.14 13.84 -7.07
CA ALA A 12 5.25 13.19 -7.76
C ALA A 12 6.49 14.10 -7.87
N ASN A 13 6.29 15.36 -8.25
CA ASN A 13 7.38 16.34 -8.31
C ASN A 13 7.97 16.62 -6.92
N GLY A 14 7.13 16.64 -5.88
CA GLY A 14 7.58 16.77 -4.49
C GLY A 14 8.46 15.60 -4.07
N LEU A 15 8.06 14.36 -4.36
CA LEU A 15 8.85 13.17 -4.05
C LEU A 15 10.19 13.15 -4.79
N GLN A 16 10.20 13.60 -6.05
CA GLN A 16 11.44 13.72 -6.85
C GLN A 16 12.41 14.79 -6.35
N SER A 17 11.92 15.77 -5.56
CA SER A 17 12.75 16.82 -4.99
C SER A 17 13.49 16.41 -3.72
N LEU A 18 13.11 15.28 -3.11
CA LEU A 18 13.73 14.75 -1.90
C LEU A 18 15.10 14.14 -2.21
N THR A 19 16.04 14.28 -1.27
CA THR A 19 17.29 13.54 -1.32
C THR A 19 17.07 12.06 -1.03
N GLN A 20 18.06 11.22 -1.37
CA GLN A 20 17.99 9.78 -1.11
C GLN A 20 17.85 9.44 0.39
N ALA A 21 18.41 10.26 1.27
CA ALA A 21 18.32 10.07 2.72
C ALA A 21 16.92 10.42 3.25
N GLU A 22 16.33 11.53 2.77
CA GLU A 22 14.97 11.94 3.12
C GLU A 22 13.92 10.96 2.56
N LEU A 23 14.16 10.41 1.37
CA LEU A 23 13.35 9.33 0.81
C LEU A 23 13.38 8.08 1.68
N ALA A 24 14.55 7.69 2.20
CA ALA A 24 14.69 6.54 3.09
C ALA A 24 14.05 6.78 4.46
N GLU A 25 14.13 7.99 4.99
CA GLU A 25 13.41 8.37 6.21
C GLU A 25 11.89 8.34 5.96
N LEU A 26 11.43 8.85 4.82
CA LEU A 26 10.02 8.83 4.44
C LEU A 26 9.50 7.40 4.24
N ASP A 27 10.28 6.51 3.63
CA ASP A 27 10.00 5.07 3.51
C ASP A 27 9.77 4.43 4.90
N SER A 28 10.60 4.77 5.90
CA SER A 28 10.42 4.30 7.28
C SER A 28 9.14 4.81 7.97
N ILE A 29 8.58 5.93 7.50
CA ILE A 29 7.38 6.56 8.06
C ILE A 29 6.12 6.09 7.29
N ILE A 30 6.20 6.01 5.96
CA ILE A 30 5.11 5.61 5.08
C ILE A 30 5.06 4.09 5.05
N THR A 31 4.39 3.52 6.05
CA THR A 31 4.10 2.08 6.06
C THR A 31 3.26 1.66 4.84
N PRO A 32 3.34 0.40 4.41
CA PRO A 32 2.46 -0.15 3.37
C PRO A 32 0.97 0.11 3.65
N ARG A 33 0.56 0.07 4.92
CA ARG A 33 -0.81 0.41 5.35
C ARG A 33 -1.17 1.85 5.02
N ALA A 34 -0.28 2.80 5.32
CA ALA A 34 -0.50 4.20 5.01
C ALA A 34 -0.70 4.37 3.49
N ALA A 35 0.13 3.72 2.68
CA ALA A 35 -0.02 3.74 1.23
C ALA A 35 -1.37 3.16 0.75
N ILE A 36 -1.81 2.03 1.31
CA ILE A 36 -3.12 1.42 0.98
C ILE A 36 -4.28 2.35 1.38
N LEU A 37 -4.24 2.94 2.58
CA LEU A 37 -5.28 3.87 3.04
C LEU A 37 -5.32 5.15 2.20
N LEU A 38 -4.15 5.65 1.81
CA LEU A 38 -4.03 6.80 0.91
C LEU A 38 -4.59 6.46 -0.48
N ALA A 39 -4.24 5.31 -1.05
CA ALA A 39 -4.79 4.85 -2.32
C ALA A 39 -6.32 4.67 -2.25
N LYS A 40 -6.84 4.14 -1.13
CA LYS A 40 -8.29 3.98 -0.93
C LYS A 40 -9.02 5.33 -0.82
N ALA A 41 -8.41 6.31 -0.17
CA ALA A 41 -9.02 7.63 0.05
C ALA A 41 -8.92 8.53 -1.20
N PHE A 42 -7.83 8.41 -1.97
CA PHE A 42 -7.46 9.37 -3.00
C PHE A 42 -7.38 8.79 -4.42
N GLY A 43 -7.48 7.46 -4.58
CA GLY A 43 -7.47 6.77 -5.87
C GLY A 43 -6.27 5.84 -6.06
N PRO A 44 -6.39 4.85 -6.97
CA PRO A 44 -5.34 3.85 -7.23
C PRO A 44 -4.02 4.46 -7.71
N GLU A 45 -4.06 5.60 -8.39
CA GLU A 45 -2.87 6.33 -8.87
C GLU A 45 -1.92 6.75 -7.73
N ILE A 46 -2.44 6.97 -6.52
CA ILE A 46 -1.62 7.27 -5.33
C ILE A 46 -0.91 6.00 -4.82
N GLY A 47 -1.53 4.84 -4.96
CA GLY A 47 -0.89 3.56 -4.60
C GLY A 47 0.33 3.28 -5.47
N GLU A 48 0.22 3.49 -6.78
CA GLU A 48 1.34 3.34 -7.71
C GLU A 48 2.47 4.32 -7.44
N LEU A 49 2.13 5.57 -7.08
CA LEU A 49 3.11 6.60 -6.74
C LEU A 49 3.92 6.23 -5.48
N LEU A 50 3.29 5.58 -4.50
CA LEU A 50 3.93 5.21 -3.24
C LEU A 50 4.67 3.88 -3.30
N GLY A 51 4.41 3.02 -4.29
CA GLY A 51 5.05 1.71 -4.45
C GLY A 51 6.58 1.71 -4.31
N PRO A 52 7.32 2.64 -4.92
CA PRO A 52 8.78 2.72 -4.77
C PRO A 52 9.24 2.98 -3.33
N LEU A 53 8.43 3.67 -2.52
CA LEU A 53 8.68 3.93 -1.11
C LEU A 53 8.39 2.73 -0.21
N LEU A 54 8.04 1.58 -0.78
CA LEU A 54 7.73 0.35 -0.03
C LEU A 54 8.69 -0.78 -0.40
N VAL A 55 9.68 -0.51 -1.26
CA VAL A 55 10.58 -1.52 -1.84
C VAL A 55 11.63 -2.01 -0.83
N ASN A 56 11.98 -1.22 0.18
CA ASN A 56 12.94 -1.61 1.21
C ASN A 56 12.22 -2.25 2.40
N ASP A 57 11.58 -3.39 2.16
CA ASP A 57 10.83 -4.08 3.19
C ASP A 57 11.73 -4.59 4.33
N ASP A 58 11.68 -3.88 5.46
CA ASP A 58 12.04 -4.41 6.78
C ASP A 58 11.15 -5.64 7.08
N PRO A 59 11.71 -6.77 7.54
CA PRO A 59 10.94 -7.99 7.80
C PRO A 59 9.80 -7.78 8.83
N LYS A 60 9.92 -6.77 9.70
CA LYS A 60 8.86 -6.38 10.63
C LYS A 60 7.72 -5.64 9.91
N GLY A 61 8.04 -4.81 8.92
CA GLY A 61 7.06 -4.10 8.08
C GLY A 61 6.17 -5.06 7.29
N LYS A 62 6.77 -6.12 6.72
CA LYS A 62 6.02 -7.21 6.07
C LYS A 62 5.09 -7.95 7.04
N ALA A 63 5.60 -8.34 8.21
CA ALA A 63 4.81 -9.08 9.20
C ALA A 63 3.63 -8.25 9.73
N ASP A 64 3.84 -6.96 9.99
CA ASP A 64 2.79 -6.04 10.43
C ASP A 64 1.74 -5.79 9.33
N ALA A 65 2.15 -5.72 8.06
CA ALA A 65 1.23 -5.60 6.93
C ALA A 65 0.40 -6.88 6.73
N GLU A 66 1.03 -8.06 6.84
CA GLU A 66 0.37 -9.37 6.73
C GLU A 66 -0.68 -9.58 7.84
N GLU A 67 -0.34 -9.26 9.09
CA GLU A 67 -1.24 -9.33 10.25
C GLU A 67 -2.50 -8.47 10.03
N GLN A 68 -2.35 -7.31 9.39
CA GLN A 68 -3.46 -6.40 9.12
C GLN A 68 -4.35 -6.86 7.96
N LEU A 69 -3.78 -7.46 6.91
CA LEU A 69 -4.58 -8.12 5.87
C LEU A 69 -5.39 -9.26 6.46
N ARG A 70 -4.80 -10.05 7.38
CA ARG A 70 -5.53 -11.05 8.16
C ARG A 70 -6.66 -10.45 9.01
N GLN A 71 -6.47 -9.26 9.59
CA GLN A 71 -7.54 -8.56 10.31
C GLN A 71 -8.68 -8.11 9.39
N MET A 72 -8.38 -7.66 8.17
CA MET A 72 -9.41 -7.33 7.18
C MET A 72 -10.22 -8.56 6.76
N MET A 73 -9.58 -9.73 6.67
CA MET A 73 -10.28 -11.00 6.41
C MET A 73 -11.22 -11.43 7.56
N ARG A 74 -10.97 -10.96 8.78
CA ARG A 74 -11.84 -11.20 9.95
C ARG A 74 -13.09 -10.30 9.96
N ASP A 75 -13.12 -9.22 9.17
CA ASP A 75 -14.28 -8.34 9.05
C ASP A 75 -15.47 -9.12 8.45
N PRO A 76 -16.68 -9.06 9.03
CA PRO A 76 -17.88 -9.71 8.49
C PRO A 76 -18.16 -9.40 7.04
N ARG A 77 -17.83 -8.19 6.57
CA ARG A 77 -18.06 -7.77 5.19
C ARG A 77 -17.21 -8.55 4.18
N TYR A 78 -16.07 -9.09 4.60
CA TYR A 78 -15.20 -9.89 3.76
C TYR A 78 -15.84 -11.25 3.39
N TRP A 79 -16.37 -11.97 4.38
CA TRP A 79 -16.92 -13.32 4.17
C TRP A 79 -18.44 -13.35 3.98
N ARG A 80 -19.20 -12.47 4.67
CA ARG A 80 -20.67 -12.45 4.65
C ARG A 80 -21.20 -11.74 3.42
N ASP A 81 -20.72 -10.53 3.21
CA ASP A 81 -21.23 -9.63 2.18
C ASP A 81 -20.37 -9.69 0.91
N ARG A 82 -19.18 -10.32 0.99
CA ARG A 82 -18.19 -10.43 -0.09
C ARG A 82 -17.99 -9.08 -0.78
N ASP A 83 -17.83 -8.03 0.02
CA ASP A 83 -17.72 -6.67 -0.48
C ASP A 83 -16.54 -6.59 -1.46
N PRO A 84 -16.78 -6.28 -2.75
CA PRO A 84 -15.75 -6.30 -3.77
C PRO A 84 -14.61 -5.32 -3.49
N GLN A 85 -14.87 -4.22 -2.76
CA GLN A 85 -13.83 -3.27 -2.37
C GLN A 85 -12.89 -3.88 -1.33
N VAL A 86 -13.44 -4.63 -0.37
CA VAL A 86 -12.64 -5.29 0.68
C VAL A 86 -11.88 -6.47 0.09
N LEU A 87 -12.51 -7.25 -0.78
CA LEU A 87 -11.88 -8.36 -1.48
C LEU A 87 -10.69 -7.91 -2.34
N ASN A 88 -10.87 -6.84 -3.11
CA ASN A 88 -9.80 -6.31 -3.95
C ASN A 88 -8.66 -5.76 -3.10
N ALA A 89 -8.95 -4.97 -2.07
CA ALA A 89 -7.92 -4.44 -1.17
C ALA A 89 -7.08 -5.54 -0.49
N VAL A 90 -7.74 -6.60 -0.01
CA VAL A 90 -7.04 -7.75 0.60
C VAL A 90 -6.21 -8.50 -0.44
N SER A 91 -6.78 -8.76 -1.61
CA SER A 91 -6.12 -9.52 -2.68
C SER A 91 -4.92 -8.79 -3.26
N GLU A 92 -5.03 -7.48 -3.48
CA GLU A 92 -3.92 -6.66 -3.95
C GLU A 92 -2.83 -6.50 -2.88
N GLY A 93 -3.22 -6.33 -1.62
CA GLY A 93 -2.26 -6.29 -0.51
C GLY A 93 -1.43 -7.56 -0.39
N PHE A 94 -2.04 -8.75 -0.50
CA PHE A 94 -1.29 -10.01 -0.47
C PHE A 94 -0.41 -10.22 -1.72
N LYS A 95 -0.89 -9.79 -2.90
CA LYS A 95 -0.06 -9.83 -4.13
C LYS A 95 1.17 -8.93 -4.03
N GLN A 96 1.05 -7.78 -3.36
CA GLN A 96 2.16 -6.87 -3.11
C GLN A 96 3.15 -7.41 -2.08
N LEU A 97 2.68 -8.13 -1.04
CA LEU A 97 3.56 -8.76 -0.06
C LEU A 97 4.31 -9.99 -0.63
N TYR A 98 3.69 -10.71 -1.58
CA TYR A 98 4.23 -11.95 -2.17
C TYR A 98 4.21 -11.94 -3.71
N PRO A 99 4.99 -11.07 -4.38
CA PRO A 99 5.15 -11.13 -5.83
C PRO A 99 6.01 -12.37 -6.19
N GLU A 100 5.40 -13.34 -6.89
CA GLU A 100 6.00 -14.51 -7.56
C GLU A 100 7.20 -15.20 -6.87
N GLY A 101 6.93 -16.34 -6.21
CA GLY A 101 7.96 -17.33 -5.84
C GLY A 101 8.27 -17.50 -4.35
N SER A 102 7.78 -16.63 -3.47
CA SER A 102 7.84 -16.83 -2.01
C SER A 102 6.52 -17.42 -1.51
N ALA A 103 6.33 -18.73 -1.65
CA ALA A 103 5.32 -19.42 -0.86
C ALA A 103 5.79 -19.46 0.61
N PRO A 104 4.93 -19.18 1.60
CA PRO A 104 5.29 -19.41 2.99
C PRO A 104 5.59 -20.90 3.17
N ALA A 105 6.75 -21.21 3.75
CA ALA A 105 7.07 -22.56 4.17
C ALA A 105 6.03 -22.98 5.22
N VAL A 106 5.07 -23.80 4.78
CA VAL A 106 4.11 -24.50 5.63
C VAL A 106 4.76 -25.72 6.26
#